data_AF-A0A315B5Q6-F1
#
_entry.id   AF-A0A315B5Q6-F1
#
_cell.length_a   1.000
_cell.length_b   1.000
_cell.length_c   1.000
_cell.angle_alpha   90.00
_cell.angle_beta   90.00
_cell.angle_gamma   90.00
#
_symmetry.space_group_name_H-M   'P 1'
#
loop_
_entity.id
_entity.type
_entity.pdbx_description
1 polymer ?
#
loop_
_entity_poly.entity_id
_entity_poly.type
_entity_poly.pdbx_seq_one_letter_code
_entity_poly.pdbx_strand_id
1 'polypeptide(L)'
;MTSDASNQAPATVAFPKNIKSFVKRAGRTTTGQAKAFEVWGPQFLLTYAPEPLNMAKAFALDGKDAAPAPVILEIGFGMGEATAHIAKVRPTDHFLCCEVHEPGVGALLKRIGEQDIHNIRILQHDAVEVIDNMLPLASLDGVHIFFPDPWHKSRHNKRRLIQTPLIAKLAARLKPGAYIHCATDWEPYAVQILEVLRAEPLLQNTASNDQGGYAIKPDYRPLTKFENRGLKLGHGVWDVVFKRI
;
A
#
# COMPACT_ATOMS: atom_id res chain seq x y z
N MET A 1 -39.53 47.74 -16.83
CA MET A 1 -38.11 47.81 -16.42
C MET A 1 -37.82 46.54 -15.63
N THR A 2 -36.86 45.80 -16.12
CA THR A 2 -36.52 44.42 -15.77
C THR A 2 -35.65 44.31 -14.51
N SER A 3 -35.67 43.10 -13.94
CA SER A 3 -34.66 42.46 -13.08
C SER A 3 -34.44 42.97 -11.67
N ASP A 4 -34.85 42.16 -10.70
CA ASP A 4 -33.99 41.83 -9.57
C ASP A 4 -34.23 40.38 -9.15
N ALA A 5 -33.42 39.47 -9.72
CA ALA A 5 -33.36 38.07 -9.31
C ALA A 5 -32.17 37.95 -8.34
N SER A 6 -32.48 37.78 -7.06
CA SER A 6 -31.51 37.54 -6.00
C SER A 6 -30.80 36.21 -6.25
N ASN A 7 -29.53 36.31 -6.66
CA ASN A 7 -28.62 35.21 -6.87
C ASN A 7 -28.19 34.63 -5.51
N GLN A 8 -28.96 33.70 -4.95
CA GLN A 8 -28.53 32.90 -3.81
C GLN A 8 -27.52 31.85 -4.28
N ALA A 9 -26.29 31.96 -3.78
CA ALA A 9 -25.24 30.97 -3.99
C ALA A 9 -25.69 29.60 -3.40
N PRO A 10 -25.58 28.49 -4.15
CA PRO A 10 -25.97 27.19 -3.63
C PRO A 10 -25.04 26.72 -2.51
N ALA A 11 -25.68 26.12 -1.50
CA ALA A 11 -25.11 25.65 -0.26
C ALA A 11 -23.94 24.67 -0.44
N THR A 12 -22.89 24.91 0.34
CA THR A 12 -21.89 23.97 0.88
C THR A 12 -21.77 22.63 0.15
N VAL A 13 -20.79 22.56 -0.77
CA VAL A 13 -20.25 21.30 -1.30
C VAL A 13 -19.78 20.46 -0.10
N ALA A 14 -20.52 19.39 0.19
CA ALA A 14 -20.15 18.42 1.21
C ALA A 14 -18.76 17.85 0.88
N PHE A 15 -17.80 18.08 1.78
CA PHE A 15 -16.48 17.44 1.70
C PHE A 15 -16.69 15.91 1.76
N PRO A 16 -16.04 15.12 0.89
CA PRO A 16 -16.20 13.67 0.91
C PRO A 16 -15.75 13.11 2.26
N LYS A 17 -16.63 12.31 2.89
CA LYS A 17 -16.51 11.86 4.28
C LYS A 17 -15.35 10.89 4.53
N ASN A 18 -14.79 10.23 3.52
CA ASN A 18 -13.72 9.23 3.68
C ASN A 18 -12.58 9.44 2.66
N ILE A 19 -11.33 9.38 3.13
CA ILE A 19 -10.14 9.34 2.25
C ILE A 19 -10.09 7.94 1.62
N LYS A 20 -10.19 7.87 0.29
CA LYS A 20 -9.96 6.62 -0.47
C LYS A 20 -8.47 6.36 -0.58
N SER A 21 -8.08 5.09 -0.62
CA SER A 21 -6.67 4.72 -0.75
C SER A 21 -6.07 4.95 -2.15
N PHE A 22 -6.92 5.27 -3.15
CA PHE A 22 -6.54 5.30 -4.56
C PHE A 22 -7.30 6.35 -5.40
N VAL A 23 -6.87 6.53 -6.65
CA VAL A 23 -7.56 7.30 -7.70
C VAL A 23 -7.75 6.42 -8.95
N LYS A 24 -8.99 6.11 -9.34
CA LYS A 24 -9.26 5.32 -10.56
C LYS A 24 -8.94 6.13 -11.83
N ARG A 25 -7.99 5.63 -12.64
CA ARG A 25 -7.86 5.95 -14.07
C ARG A 25 -8.08 4.65 -14.84
N ALA A 26 -8.96 4.67 -15.84
CA ALA A 26 -9.24 3.50 -16.65
C ALA A 26 -8.00 3.15 -17.49
N GLY A 27 -7.35 2.03 -17.19
CA GLY A 27 -6.34 1.41 -18.03
C GLY A 27 -6.94 0.16 -18.68
N ARG A 28 -6.56 -0.14 -19.92
CA ARG A 28 -7.04 -1.34 -20.62
C ARG A 28 -6.20 -2.55 -20.19
N THR A 29 -6.85 -3.60 -19.69
CA THR A 29 -6.22 -4.88 -19.37
C THR A 29 -5.68 -5.53 -20.66
N THR A 30 -4.44 -5.99 -20.64
CA THR A 30 -3.81 -6.71 -21.76
C THR A 30 -4.26 -8.16 -21.80
N THR A 31 -4.16 -8.83 -22.95
CA THR A 31 -4.50 -10.27 -23.09
C THR A 31 -3.73 -11.14 -22.09
N GLY A 32 -2.44 -10.83 -21.85
CA GLY A 32 -1.63 -11.56 -20.88
C GLY A 32 -2.09 -11.38 -19.43
N GLN A 33 -2.55 -10.18 -19.07
CA GLN A 33 -3.12 -9.92 -17.74
C GLN A 33 -4.46 -10.63 -17.56
N ALA A 34 -5.35 -10.58 -18.57
CA ALA A 34 -6.63 -11.28 -18.54
C ALA A 34 -6.45 -12.81 -18.38
N LYS A 35 -5.53 -13.41 -19.15
CA LYS A 35 -5.18 -14.83 -18.99
C LYS A 35 -4.63 -15.14 -17.59
N ALA A 36 -3.85 -14.24 -17.00
CA ALA A 36 -3.33 -14.43 -15.65
C ALA A 36 -4.43 -14.42 -14.58
N PHE A 37 -5.48 -13.60 -14.75
CA PHE A 37 -6.68 -13.68 -13.90
C PHE A 37 -7.35 -15.04 -13.98
N GLU A 38 -7.56 -15.57 -15.19
CA GLU A 38 -8.22 -16.86 -15.38
C GLU A 38 -7.41 -18.01 -14.77
N VAL A 39 -6.10 -18.02 -14.98
CA VAL A 39 -5.22 -19.12 -14.56
C VAL A 39 -4.86 -19.04 -13.07
N TRP A 40 -4.45 -17.86 -12.59
CA TRP A 40 -3.89 -17.69 -11.24
C TRP A 40 -4.85 -17.03 -10.26
N GLY A 41 -5.85 -16.31 -10.76
CA GLY A 41 -6.86 -15.65 -9.92
C GLY A 41 -7.51 -16.58 -8.89
N PRO A 42 -7.99 -17.79 -9.26
CA PRO A 42 -8.64 -18.71 -8.33
C PRO A 42 -7.80 -19.11 -7.12
N GLN A 43 -6.47 -19.09 -7.24
CA GLN A 43 -5.55 -19.47 -6.16
C GLN A 43 -5.03 -18.27 -5.36
N PHE A 44 -4.82 -17.13 -6.02
CA PHE A 44 -4.10 -15.99 -5.43
C PHE A 44 -4.99 -14.80 -5.08
N LEU A 45 -6.21 -14.69 -5.61
CA LEU A 45 -7.15 -13.64 -5.25
C LEU A 45 -7.98 -14.06 -4.03
N LEU A 46 -8.07 -13.15 -3.08
CA LEU A 46 -9.01 -13.23 -1.98
C LEU A 46 -10.24 -12.37 -2.29
N THR A 47 -11.40 -12.89 -1.92
CA THR A 47 -12.65 -12.13 -1.95
C THR A 47 -12.71 -11.25 -0.70
N TYR A 48 -12.98 -9.96 -0.89
CA TYR A 48 -13.28 -9.08 0.23
C TYR A 48 -14.56 -9.54 0.94
N ALA A 49 -14.52 -9.57 2.27
CA ALA A 49 -15.67 -9.79 3.13
C ALA A 49 -15.58 -8.84 4.33
N PRO A 50 -16.70 -8.31 4.84
CA PRO A 50 -16.71 -7.41 5.99
C PRO A 50 -16.56 -8.18 7.31
N GLU A 51 -15.59 -9.08 7.39
CA GLU A 51 -15.31 -9.94 8.54
C GLU A 51 -13.81 -10.23 8.70
N PRO A 52 -13.33 -10.54 9.92
CA PRO A 52 -11.92 -10.82 10.16
C PRO A 52 -11.37 -11.97 9.31
N LEU A 53 -10.24 -11.71 8.62
CA LEU A 53 -9.54 -12.68 7.78
C LEU A 53 -8.81 -13.72 8.63
N ASN A 54 -9.03 -15.00 8.32
CA ASN A 54 -8.20 -16.08 8.85
C ASN A 54 -6.93 -16.22 7.98
N MET A 55 -5.78 -15.79 8.50
CA MET A 55 -4.51 -15.80 7.76
C MET A 55 -4.04 -17.19 7.35
N ALA A 56 -4.24 -18.22 8.19
CA ALA A 56 -3.84 -19.59 7.86
C ALA A 56 -4.62 -20.12 6.65
N LYS A 57 -5.92 -19.84 6.59
CA LYS A 57 -6.77 -20.19 5.44
C LYS A 57 -6.47 -19.33 4.22
N ALA A 58 -6.22 -18.03 4.41
CA ALA A 58 -5.95 -17.11 3.32
C ALA A 58 -4.71 -17.54 2.51
N PHE A 59 -3.66 -18.00 3.19
CA PHE A 59 -2.42 -18.46 2.58
C PHE A 59 -2.36 -19.97 2.34
N ALA A 60 -3.48 -20.68 2.49
CA ALA A 60 -3.54 -22.12 2.27
C ALA A 60 -3.06 -22.49 0.85
N LEU A 61 -2.32 -23.60 0.76
CA LEU A 61 -1.86 -24.20 -0.49
C LEU A 61 -2.30 -25.66 -0.50
N ASP A 62 -2.77 -26.14 -1.66
CA ASP A 62 -3.21 -27.52 -1.86
C ASP A 62 -4.23 -28.02 -0.83
N GLY A 63 -5.13 -27.13 -0.38
CA GLY A 63 -6.18 -27.44 0.59
C GLY A 63 -5.70 -27.60 2.03
N LYS A 64 -4.45 -27.23 2.34
CA LYS A 64 -3.90 -27.24 3.70
C LYS A 64 -3.71 -25.82 4.20
N ASP A 65 -4.15 -25.58 5.43
CA ASP A 65 -3.90 -24.31 6.13
C ASP A 65 -2.39 -24.03 6.17
N ALA A 66 -2.04 -22.76 5.94
CA ALA A 66 -0.65 -22.33 5.96
C ALA A 66 -0.08 -22.42 7.38
N ALA A 67 1.20 -22.77 7.47
CA ALA A 67 1.95 -22.66 8.71
C ALA A 67 2.03 -21.18 9.15
N PRO A 68 2.18 -20.90 10.45
CA PRO A 68 2.42 -19.55 10.94
C PRO A 68 3.67 -18.94 10.28
N ALA A 69 3.50 -17.75 9.68
CA ALA A 69 4.55 -16.98 9.05
C ALA A 69 4.30 -15.47 9.28
N PRO A 70 5.35 -14.63 9.24
CA PRO A 70 5.16 -13.18 9.27
C PRO A 70 4.25 -12.70 8.14
N VAL A 71 3.27 -11.85 8.44
CA VAL A 71 2.34 -11.30 7.44
C VAL A 71 2.63 -9.83 7.19
N ILE A 72 2.97 -9.49 5.95
CA ILE A 72 3.26 -8.14 5.50
C ILE A 72 2.11 -7.64 4.62
N LEU A 73 1.48 -6.53 5.01
CA LEU A 73 0.48 -5.86 4.18
C LEU A 73 1.19 -4.92 3.19
N GLU A 74 0.90 -5.03 1.90
CA GLU A 74 1.32 -4.02 0.90
C GLU A 74 0.11 -3.25 0.37
N ILE A 75 0.17 -1.92 0.42
CA ILE A 75 -0.91 -1.03 -0.04
C ILE A 75 -0.49 -0.36 -1.35
N GLY A 76 -1.25 -0.61 -2.42
CA GLY A 76 -1.06 0.03 -3.72
C GLY A 76 0.19 -0.45 -4.45
N PHE A 77 0.31 -1.76 -4.66
CA PHE A 77 1.49 -2.36 -5.30
C PHE A 77 1.66 -2.00 -6.80
N GLY A 78 0.67 -1.33 -7.42
CA GLY A 78 0.74 -0.89 -8.80
C GLY A 78 0.88 -2.07 -9.76
N MET A 79 1.99 -2.13 -10.50
CA MET A 79 2.26 -3.21 -11.47
C MET A 79 2.94 -4.45 -10.85
N GLY A 80 3.14 -4.48 -9.53
CA GLY A 80 3.60 -5.64 -8.77
C GLY A 80 5.06 -6.06 -9.01
N GLU A 81 5.88 -5.22 -9.64
CA GLU A 81 7.29 -5.54 -9.91
C GLU A 81 8.11 -5.63 -8.63
N ALA A 82 7.95 -4.65 -7.73
CA ALA A 82 8.62 -4.65 -6.43
C ALA A 82 8.10 -5.78 -5.54
N THR A 83 6.77 -5.94 -5.45
CA THR A 83 6.11 -7.02 -4.70
C THR A 83 6.62 -8.40 -5.08
N ALA A 84 6.63 -8.73 -6.38
CA ALA A 84 7.11 -10.03 -6.85
C ALA A 84 8.58 -10.26 -6.50
N HIS A 85 9.43 -9.23 -6.59
CA HIS A 85 10.82 -9.34 -6.19
C HIS A 85 10.97 -9.56 -4.68
N ILE A 86 10.30 -8.74 -3.87
CA ILE A 86 10.36 -8.80 -2.40
C ILE A 86 9.90 -10.18 -1.92
N ALA A 87 8.79 -10.68 -2.46
CA ALA A 87 8.24 -11.99 -2.11
C ALA A 87 9.23 -13.14 -2.39
N LYS A 88 10.02 -13.04 -3.47
CA LYS A 88 11.06 -14.03 -3.79
C LYS A 88 12.26 -13.96 -2.87
N VAL A 89 12.69 -12.77 -2.47
CA VAL A 89 13.84 -12.62 -1.57
C VAL A 89 13.46 -12.78 -0.09
N ARG A 90 12.16 -12.85 0.21
CA ARG A 90 11.59 -13.13 1.53
C ARG A 90 10.58 -14.29 1.48
N PRO A 91 11.01 -15.51 1.09
CA PRO A 91 10.09 -16.63 0.84
C PRO A 91 9.40 -17.15 2.11
N THR A 92 9.91 -16.80 3.29
CA THR A 92 9.35 -17.18 4.60
C THR A 92 8.23 -16.25 5.08
N ASP A 93 8.02 -15.13 4.40
CA ASP A 93 6.98 -14.16 4.76
C ASP A 93 5.78 -14.31 3.83
N HIS A 94 4.61 -14.00 4.34
CA HIS A 94 3.37 -13.90 3.59
C HIS A 94 3.07 -12.43 3.24
N PHE A 95 2.73 -12.17 1.98
CA PHE A 95 2.40 -10.83 1.50
C PHE A 95 0.91 -10.73 1.17
N LEU A 96 0.19 -9.93 1.94
CA LEU A 96 -1.19 -9.57 1.66
C LEU A 96 -1.22 -8.24 0.90
N CYS A 97 -1.57 -8.27 -0.37
CA CYS A 97 -1.37 -7.16 -1.29
C CYS A 97 -2.70 -6.55 -1.71
N CYS A 98 -2.91 -5.26 -1.44
CA CYS A 98 -4.12 -4.53 -1.82
C CYS A 98 -3.87 -3.64 -3.05
N GLU A 99 -4.67 -3.78 -4.09
CA GLU A 99 -4.64 -2.93 -5.28
C GLU A 99 -6.02 -2.91 -5.94
N VAL A 100 -6.52 -1.74 -6.31
CA VAL A 100 -7.85 -1.61 -6.93
C VAL A 100 -7.82 -1.63 -8.45
N HIS A 101 -6.65 -1.38 -9.04
CA HIS A 101 -6.46 -1.29 -10.47
C HIS A 101 -6.29 -2.69 -11.05
N GLU A 102 -7.31 -3.16 -11.77
CA GLU A 102 -7.33 -4.47 -12.43
C GLU A 102 -6.08 -4.74 -13.29
N PRO A 103 -5.55 -3.80 -14.10
CA PRO A 103 -4.31 -4.05 -14.85
C PRO A 103 -3.11 -4.33 -13.94
N GLY A 104 -3.04 -3.70 -12.77
CA GLY A 104 -2.00 -3.92 -11.77
C GLY A 104 -2.09 -5.31 -11.16
N VAL A 105 -3.30 -5.70 -10.75
CA VAL A 105 -3.59 -7.05 -10.23
C VAL A 105 -3.23 -8.13 -11.26
N GLY A 106 -3.68 -7.99 -12.50
CA GLY A 106 -3.35 -8.93 -13.57
C GLY A 106 -1.85 -8.99 -13.88
N ALA A 107 -1.13 -7.87 -13.72
CA ALA A 107 0.33 -7.85 -13.89
C ALA A 107 1.05 -8.62 -12.77
N LEU A 108 0.61 -8.48 -11.52
CA LEU A 108 1.16 -9.23 -10.40
C LEU A 108 0.83 -10.74 -10.51
N LEU A 109 -0.41 -11.11 -10.85
CA LEU A 109 -0.80 -12.49 -11.11
C LEU A 109 0.06 -13.14 -12.21
N LYS A 110 0.32 -12.41 -13.30
CA LYS A 110 1.20 -12.89 -14.37
C LYS A 110 2.61 -13.17 -13.84
N ARG A 111 3.16 -12.26 -13.03
CA ARG A 111 4.51 -12.43 -12.43
C ARG A 111 4.54 -13.59 -11.44
N ILE A 112 3.49 -13.77 -10.64
CA ILE A 112 3.33 -14.90 -9.72
C ILE A 112 3.51 -16.21 -10.47
N GLY A 113 2.78 -16.39 -11.57
CA GLY A 113 2.87 -17.60 -12.40
C GLY A 113 4.20 -17.76 -13.12
N GLU A 114 4.74 -16.68 -13.71
CA GLU A 114 6.01 -16.73 -14.45
C GLU A 114 7.23 -16.96 -13.55
N GLN A 115 7.13 -16.64 -12.27
CA GLN A 115 8.25 -16.70 -11.32
C GLN A 115 8.05 -17.70 -10.19
N ASP A 116 6.97 -18.49 -10.24
CA ASP A 116 6.61 -19.53 -9.27
C ASP A 116 6.56 -19.02 -7.81
N ILE A 117 5.79 -17.94 -7.58
CA ILE A 117 5.69 -17.28 -6.27
C ILE A 117 4.45 -17.77 -5.52
N HIS A 118 4.63 -18.32 -4.33
CA HIS A 118 3.52 -18.96 -3.58
C HIS A 118 3.04 -18.17 -2.35
N ASN A 119 3.83 -17.21 -1.89
CA ASN A 119 3.65 -16.49 -0.63
C ASN A 119 2.97 -15.11 -0.77
N ILE A 120 2.23 -14.89 -1.87
CA ILE A 120 1.43 -13.67 -2.09
C ILE A 120 -0.06 -14.02 -2.04
N ARG A 121 -0.89 -13.13 -1.51
CA ARG A 121 -2.34 -13.11 -1.72
C ARG A 121 -2.80 -11.70 -2.05
N ILE A 122 -3.74 -11.56 -2.98
CA ILE A 122 -4.16 -10.26 -3.52
C ILE A 122 -5.62 -9.99 -3.15
N LEU A 123 -5.88 -8.82 -2.57
CA LEU A 123 -7.20 -8.25 -2.41
C LEU A 123 -7.38 -7.13 -3.44
N GLN A 124 -8.25 -7.35 -4.43
CA GLN A 124 -8.63 -6.30 -5.38
C GLN A 124 -9.66 -5.35 -4.76
N HIS A 125 -9.27 -4.61 -3.72
CA HIS A 125 -10.19 -3.81 -2.91
C HIS A 125 -9.53 -2.55 -2.33
N ASP A 126 -10.34 -1.59 -1.87
CA ASP A 126 -9.82 -0.45 -1.12
C ASP A 126 -9.13 -0.94 0.16
N ALA A 127 -7.89 -0.52 0.37
CA ALA A 127 -7.07 -0.98 1.48
C ALA A 127 -7.61 -0.51 2.84
N VAL A 128 -8.25 0.65 2.92
CA VAL A 128 -8.84 1.16 4.18
C VAL A 128 -9.98 0.24 4.61
N GLU A 129 -10.84 -0.20 3.68
CA GLU A 129 -11.92 -1.13 3.98
C GLU A 129 -11.38 -2.51 4.41
N VAL A 130 -10.30 -3.00 3.79
CA VAL A 130 -9.61 -4.21 4.22
C VAL A 130 -9.06 -4.05 5.65
N ILE A 131 -8.38 -2.94 5.95
CA ILE A 131 -7.81 -2.68 7.28
C ILE A 131 -8.89 -2.60 8.36
N ASP A 132 -10.02 -1.97 8.03
CA ASP A 132 -11.10 -1.74 8.98
C ASP A 132 -11.90 -3.01 9.27
N ASN A 133 -12.16 -3.83 8.25
CA ASN A 133 -13.11 -4.93 8.37
C ASN A 133 -12.46 -6.32 8.43
N MET A 134 -11.30 -6.49 7.78
CA MET A 134 -10.67 -7.80 7.63
C MET A 134 -9.43 -8.01 8.51
N LEU A 135 -8.75 -6.95 8.95
CA LEU A 135 -7.49 -7.08 9.67
C LEU A 135 -7.69 -6.92 11.19
N PRO A 136 -7.52 -8.01 11.98
CA PRO A 136 -7.54 -7.91 13.44
C PRO A 136 -6.43 -7.00 13.97
N LEU A 137 -6.61 -6.48 15.18
CA LEU A 137 -5.56 -5.75 15.89
C LEU A 137 -4.34 -6.66 16.12
N ALA A 138 -3.14 -6.07 16.10
CA ALA A 138 -1.88 -6.79 16.29
C ALA A 138 -1.73 -8.09 15.47
N SER A 139 -2.16 -8.08 14.20
CA SER A 139 -2.11 -9.23 13.30
C SER A 139 -1.01 -9.16 12.25
N LEU A 140 -0.43 -7.98 11.99
CA LEU A 140 0.57 -7.76 10.95
C LEU A 140 1.99 -7.70 11.52
N ASP A 141 2.95 -8.26 10.79
CA ASP A 141 4.38 -8.22 11.08
C ASP A 141 5.10 -7.11 10.29
N GLY A 142 4.44 -6.56 9.27
CA GLY A 142 4.91 -5.37 8.58
C GLY A 142 3.87 -4.74 7.66
N VAL A 143 4.14 -3.50 7.23
CA VAL A 143 3.36 -2.77 6.23
C VAL A 143 4.31 -2.10 5.24
N HIS A 144 4.01 -2.24 3.94
CA HIS A 144 4.68 -1.58 2.84
C HIS A 144 3.74 -0.58 2.14
N ILE A 145 4.22 0.66 1.95
CA ILE A 145 3.55 1.69 1.15
C ILE A 145 4.59 2.37 0.25
N PHE A 146 4.73 1.88 -0.97
CA PHE A 146 5.79 2.34 -1.89
C PHE A 146 5.23 3.22 -3.00
N PHE A 147 5.84 4.40 -3.15
CA PHE A 147 5.53 5.38 -4.18
C PHE A 147 4.03 5.73 -4.30
N PRO A 148 3.31 6.00 -3.18
CA PRO A 148 1.92 6.45 -3.26
C PRO A 148 1.83 7.79 -4.00
N ASP A 149 0.69 8.09 -4.65
CA ASP A 149 0.51 9.33 -5.43
C ASP A 149 0.91 10.57 -4.59
N PRO A 150 1.95 11.32 -5.00
CA PRO A 150 2.51 12.39 -4.19
C PRO A 150 1.66 13.66 -4.20
N TRP A 151 0.72 13.79 -5.14
CA TRP A 151 -0.13 14.97 -5.30
C TRP A 151 0.66 16.29 -5.24
N HIS A 152 1.55 16.52 -6.21
CA HIS A 152 2.53 17.63 -6.19
C HIS A 152 1.97 19.04 -5.92
N LYS A 153 0.69 19.30 -6.20
CA LYS A 153 0.07 20.61 -5.98
C LYS A 153 -0.41 20.72 -4.54
N SER A 154 0.03 21.74 -3.80
CA SER A 154 -0.29 21.93 -2.36
C SER A 154 -1.79 21.82 -2.02
N ARG A 155 -2.66 22.34 -2.90
CA ARG A 155 -4.12 22.23 -2.77
C ARG A 155 -4.66 20.78 -2.75
N HIS A 156 -3.87 19.81 -3.19
CA HIS A 156 -4.21 18.39 -3.23
C HIS A 156 -3.54 17.59 -2.11
N ASN A 157 -2.74 18.19 -1.21
CA ASN A 157 -2.04 17.45 -0.16
C ASN A 157 -3.00 16.65 0.74
N LYS A 158 -4.24 17.12 0.96
CA LYS A 158 -5.28 16.39 1.69
C LYS A 158 -5.73 15.08 1.02
N ARG A 159 -5.33 14.83 -0.23
CA ARG A 159 -5.60 13.60 -0.99
C ARG A 159 -4.46 12.58 -0.89
N ARG A 160 -3.32 12.95 -0.31
CA ARG A 160 -2.22 12.03 -0.05
C ARG A 160 -2.70 10.93 0.88
N LEU A 161 -2.33 9.69 0.56
CA LEU A 161 -2.70 8.50 1.31
C LEU A 161 -2.21 8.53 2.76
N ILE A 162 -0.94 8.88 2.95
CA ILE A 162 -0.29 8.85 4.27
C ILE A 162 -0.70 10.09 5.06
N GLN A 163 -1.66 9.87 5.96
CA GLN A 163 -2.25 10.84 6.87
C GLN A 163 -2.44 10.18 8.24
N THR A 164 -2.53 10.98 9.30
CA THR A 164 -2.68 10.50 10.68
C THR A 164 -3.74 9.41 10.86
N PRO A 165 -4.97 9.51 10.29
CA PRO A 165 -5.99 8.48 10.48
C PRO A 165 -5.61 7.11 9.92
N LEU A 166 -4.92 7.06 8.77
CA LEU A 166 -4.47 5.80 8.17
C LEU A 166 -3.34 5.20 9.02
N ILE A 167 -2.37 6.02 9.42
CA ILE A 167 -1.23 5.55 10.21
C ILE A 167 -1.67 5.02 11.58
N ALA A 168 -2.60 5.68 12.26
CA ALA A 168 -3.17 5.18 13.51
C ALA A 168 -3.84 3.81 13.35
N LYS A 169 -4.60 3.61 12.26
CA LYS A 169 -5.21 2.29 11.94
C LYS A 169 -4.12 1.24 11.75
N LEU A 170 -3.11 1.52 10.93
CA LEU A 170 -2.02 0.59 10.63
C LEU A 170 -1.20 0.25 11.89
N ALA A 171 -0.84 1.25 12.69
CA ALA A 171 -0.12 1.06 13.95
C ALA A 171 -0.89 0.11 14.89
N ALA A 172 -2.21 0.26 15.00
CA ALA A 172 -3.03 -0.65 15.79
C ALA A 172 -3.06 -2.10 15.29
N ARG A 173 -2.86 -2.33 13.97
CA ARG A 173 -2.82 -3.68 13.35
C ARG A 173 -1.44 -4.32 13.36
N LEU A 174 -0.36 -3.55 13.49
CA LEU A 174 1.01 -4.07 13.61
C LEU A 174 1.21 -4.82 14.95
N LYS A 175 2.01 -5.87 15.03
CA LYS A 175 2.43 -6.45 16.33
C LYS A 175 3.49 -5.57 16.99
N PRO A 176 3.66 -5.57 18.31
CA PRO A 176 4.85 -4.97 18.93
C PRO A 176 6.13 -5.53 18.26
N GLY A 177 7.05 -4.64 17.88
CA GLY A 177 8.27 -4.97 17.14
C GLY A 177 8.13 -5.06 15.61
N ALA A 178 6.90 -5.10 15.07
CA ALA A 178 6.63 -5.05 13.64
C ALA A 178 6.95 -3.67 13.04
N TYR A 179 6.94 -3.53 11.72
CA TYR A 179 7.38 -2.31 11.04
C TYR A 179 6.38 -1.72 10.06
N ILE A 180 6.50 -0.42 9.80
CA ILE A 180 5.92 0.24 8.64
C ILE A 180 7.06 0.83 7.81
N HIS A 181 7.05 0.55 6.52
CA HIS A 181 8.03 1.03 5.55
C HIS A 181 7.33 1.75 4.42
N CYS A 182 7.55 3.06 4.38
CA CYS A 182 7.09 3.93 3.32
C CYS A 182 8.27 4.32 2.43
N ALA A 183 8.04 4.46 1.12
CA ALA A 183 9.05 4.99 0.20
C ALA A 183 8.41 6.01 -0.76
N THR A 184 9.13 7.09 -1.08
CA THR A 184 8.71 8.09 -2.07
C THR A 184 9.91 8.73 -2.75
N ASP A 185 9.72 9.16 -3.99
CA ASP A 185 10.67 9.94 -4.80
C ASP A 185 10.36 11.45 -4.77
N TRP A 186 9.44 11.88 -3.90
CA TRP A 186 9.04 13.29 -3.76
C TRP A 186 9.34 13.82 -2.36
N GLU A 187 10.38 14.65 -2.24
CA GLU A 187 10.87 15.18 -0.95
C GLU A 187 9.78 15.86 -0.10
N PRO A 188 8.91 16.76 -0.64
CA PRO A 188 7.82 17.35 0.17
C PRO A 188 6.80 16.34 0.68
N TYR A 189 6.70 15.15 0.07
CA TYR A 189 5.90 14.07 0.63
C TYR A 189 6.71 13.24 1.63
N ALA A 190 8.00 13.02 1.39
CA ALA A 190 8.90 12.36 2.35
C ALA A 190 8.90 13.07 3.71
N VAL A 191 8.96 14.41 3.72
CA VAL A 191 8.84 15.23 4.93
C VAL A 191 7.50 15.00 5.63
N GLN A 192 6.38 15.08 4.90
CA GLN A 192 5.06 14.82 5.48
C GLN A 192 4.93 13.40 6.04
N ILE A 193 5.45 12.38 5.33
CA ILE A 193 5.43 10.99 5.80
C ILE A 193 6.17 10.90 7.13
N LEU A 194 7.38 11.46 7.20
CA LEU A 194 8.18 11.46 8.42
C LEU A 194 7.46 12.17 9.58
N GLU A 195 6.85 13.33 9.34
CA GLU A 195 6.06 14.08 10.34
C GLU A 195 4.85 13.27 10.85
N VAL A 196 4.07 12.69 9.94
CA VAL A 196 2.88 11.91 10.29
C VAL A 196 3.26 10.66 11.10
N LEU A 197 4.33 9.94 10.71
CA LEU A 197 4.77 8.75 11.43
C LEU A 197 5.40 9.10 12.79
N ARG A 198 6.15 10.21 12.90
CA ARG A 198 6.68 10.71 14.19
C ARG A 198 5.58 11.09 15.18
N ALA A 199 4.43 11.55 14.69
CA ALA A 199 3.32 11.97 15.53
C ALA A 199 2.48 10.81 16.08
N GLU A 200 2.68 9.58 15.60
CA GLU A 200 1.97 8.39 16.07
C GLU A 200 2.67 7.77 17.30
N PRO A 201 2.05 7.78 18.51
CA PRO A 201 2.71 7.35 19.74
C PRO A 201 3.16 5.87 19.76
N LEU A 202 2.50 5.01 18.99
CA LEU A 202 2.85 3.59 18.92
C LEU A 202 4.06 3.31 18.02
N LEU A 203 4.62 4.31 17.34
CA LEU A 203 5.67 4.13 16.36
C LEU A 203 6.96 4.84 16.79
N GLN A 204 8.09 4.16 16.58
CA GLN A 204 9.42 4.71 16.79
C GLN A 204 10.22 4.67 15.48
N ASN A 205 10.84 5.80 15.12
CA ASN A 205 11.69 5.86 13.94
C ASN A 205 12.91 4.94 14.10
N THR A 206 13.25 4.19 13.06
CA THR A 206 14.42 3.32 13.04
C THR A 206 15.69 4.03 12.58
N ALA A 207 15.54 5.16 11.87
CA ALA A 207 16.64 5.99 11.42
C ALA A 207 16.99 7.03 12.48
N SER A 208 18.29 7.31 12.60
CA SER A 208 18.83 8.30 13.51
C SER A 208 18.71 9.72 12.95
N ASN A 209 18.78 10.72 13.82
CA ASN A 209 18.57 12.14 13.43
C ASN A 209 19.70 12.68 12.53
N ASP A 210 20.91 12.12 12.64
CA ASP A 210 22.05 12.39 11.75
C ASP A 210 21.79 11.93 10.30
N GLN A 211 20.90 10.96 10.09
CA GLN A 211 20.39 10.54 8.77
C GLN A 211 19.17 11.37 8.32
N GLY A 212 18.86 12.48 9.01
CA GLY A 212 17.67 13.29 8.76
C GLY A 212 16.35 12.59 9.16
N GLY A 213 16.43 11.40 9.79
CA GLY A 213 15.27 10.56 10.10
C GLY A 213 14.80 9.68 8.93
N TYR A 214 15.60 9.54 7.86
CA TYR A 214 15.33 8.66 6.74
C TYR A 214 16.21 7.41 6.81
N ALA A 215 15.63 6.24 6.57
CA ALA A 215 16.34 4.98 6.64
C ALA A 215 17.19 4.75 5.37
N ILE A 216 18.27 3.99 5.53
CA ILE A 216 18.98 3.42 4.38
C ILE A 216 18.04 2.43 3.69
N LYS A 217 17.99 2.46 2.35
CA LYS A 217 17.19 1.52 1.56
C LYS A 217 17.53 0.08 1.96
N PRO A 218 16.55 -0.72 2.42
CA PRO A 218 16.82 -2.10 2.79
C PRO A 218 17.07 -2.98 1.55
N ASP A 219 17.84 -4.05 1.74
CA ASP A 219 18.27 -4.95 0.66
C ASP A 219 17.12 -5.65 -0.05
N TYR A 220 16.00 -5.88 0.66
CA TYR A 220 14.82 -6.51 0.07
C TYR A 220 14.10 -5.62 -0.94
N ARG A 221 14.27 -4.28 -0.89
CA ARG A 221 13.59 -3.37 -1.81
C ARG A 221 14.41 -3.24 -3.10
N PRO A 222 13.91 -3.68 -4.26
CA PRO A 222 14.65 -3.59 -5.51
C PRO A 222 14.79 -2.13 -5.95
N LEU A 223 15.79 -1.86 -6.80
CA LEU A 223 15.83 -0.62 -7.56
C LEU A 223 14.67 -0.60 -8.55
N THR A 224 13.69 0.25 -8.29
CA THR A 224 12.49 0.42 -9.10
C THR A 224 12.74 1.32 -10.31
N LYS A 225 11.81 1.30 -11.27
CA LYS A 225 11.81 2.26 -12.39
C LYS A 225 11.68 3.71 -11.92
N PHE A 226 11.02 3.95 -10.78
CA PHE A 226 10.89 5.27 -10.16
C PHE A 226 12.24 5.76 -9.61
N GLU A 227 12.97 4.91 -8.89
CA GLU A 227 14.34 5.23 -8.45
C GLU A 227 15.30 5.49 -9.60
N ASN A 228 15.25 4.68 -10.65
CA ASN A 228 16.07 4.92 -11.84
C ASN A 228 15.76 6.26 -12.51
N ARG A 229 14.51 6.74 -12.42
CA ARG A 229 14.12 8.06 -12.92
C ARG A 229 14.57 9.16 -11.97
N GLY A 230 14.40 8.99 -10.66
CA GLY A 230 14.88 9.92 -9.64
C GLY A 230 16.39 10.13 -9.74
N LEU A 231 17.16 9.04 -9.73
CA LEU A 231 18.63 9.05 -9.88
C LEU A 231 19.09 9.76 -11.15
N LYS A 232 18.38 9.57 -12.28
CA LYS A 232 18.70 10.26 -13.55
C LYS A 232 18.37 11.75 -13.55
N LEU A 233 17.44 12.19 -12.71
CA LEU A 233 17.00 13.59 -12.61
C LEU A 233 17.61 14.31 -11.40
N GLY A 234 18.49 13.66 -10.63
CA GLY A 234 19.07 14.20 -9.41
C GLY A 234 18.10 14.25 -8.22
N HIS A 235 16.95 13.57 -8.31
CA HIS A 235 15.99 13.43 -7.22
C HIS A 235 16.28 12.15 -6.44
N GLY A 236 16.38 12.26 -5.12
CA GLY A 236 16.56 11.11 -4.23
C GLY A 236 15.32 10.22 -4.15
N VAL A 237 15.47 9.08 -3.49
CA VAL A 237 14.35 8.31 -2.95
C VAL A 237 14.53 8.23 -1.46
N TRP A 238 13.45 8.50 -0.73
CA TRP A 238 13.41 8.52 0.71
C TRP A 238 12.67 7.31 1.22
N ASP A 239 13.38 6.47 1.97
CA ASP A 239 12.81 5.38 2.74
C ASP A 239 12.54 5.87 4.18
N VAL A 240 11.32 5.67 4.66
CA VAL A 240 10.89 6.03 6.02
C VAL A 240 10.43 4.76 6.70
N VAL A 241 11.19 4.29 7.70
CA VAL A 241 10.93 3.02 8.40
C VAL A 241 10.75 3.26 9.89
N PHE A 242 9.60 2.87 10.40
CA PHE A 242 9.27 2.92 11.83
C PHE A 242 8.95 1.53 12.35
N LYS A 243 9.26 1.28 13.61
CA LYS A 243 8.85 0.06 14.33
C LYS A 243 7.72 0.39 15.31
N ARG A 244 6.79 -0.55 15.48
CA ARG A 244 5.80 -0.48 16.54
C ARG A 244 6.47 -0.82 17.88
N ILE A 245 6.25 0.01 18.89
CA ILE A 245 6.71 -0.21 20.28
C ILE A 245 5.59 -0.75 21.17
#